data_AF-A0A7G5ECT8-F1
#
_entry.id   AF-A0A7G5ECT8-F1
#
_cell.length_a   1.000
_cell.length_b   1.000
_cell.length_c   1.000
_cell.angle_alpha   90.00
_cell.angle_beta   90.00
_cell.angle_gamma   90.00
#
_symmetry.space_group_name_H-M   'P 1'
#
loop_
_entity.id
_entity.type
_entity.pdbx_description
1 polymer ?
#
loop_
_entity_poly.entity_id
_entity_poly.type
_entity_poly.pdbx_seq_one_letter_code
_entity_poly.pdbx_strand_id
1 'polypeptide(L)'
;MRTSTARYRSSEPAASAEAAAPSTSPGTPPAHPPVAALSAPEPEAPAAEPAPEPAADGLFNLSLAKGLQVLRAFNAAHRSMTLAEIAQAAGMTKASAQRSVHTLQALGYIGKHPSTRRFVLLPRVVELGFNYLDAHPMISAAHTYLAQLARQSGETATLSEPAGTHMVYLAQVLTTQHIPVLTPVGTQVPLYASSCGRAYLSQLPAEAARALLQQAPMPARTRATLTTVDAVMAQLAQCQQTGYATNCEELFLGDMGIAAPVFNARGVVVGAIHLAPPTSRWNMADAQQALAPLVIECARAVSQLLPAD
;
A
#
# COMPACT_ATOMS: atom_id res chain seq x y z
N MET A 1 -37.14 48.09 56.28
CA MET A 1 -36.55 46.82 56.77
C MET A 1 -37.61 45.74 56.61
N ARG A 2 -37.31 44.68 55.83
CA ARG A 2 -38.04 43.38 55.72
C ARG A 2 -39.42 43.40 55.06
N THR A 3 -39.86 42.47 54.21
CA THR A 3 -39.29 41.39 53.36
C THR A 3 -40.47 40.96 52.47
N SER A 4 -40.27 40.74 51.17
CA SER A 4 -41.32 40.32 50.23
C SER A 4 -41.23 38.82 49.97
N THR A 5 -42.36 38.11 50.05
CA THR A 5 -42.50 36.72 49.60
C THR A 5 -43.91 36.46 49.08
N ALA A 6 -43.95 36.12 47.78
CA ALA A 6 -44.75 35.06 47.15
C ALA A 6 -46.30 35.11 47.05
N ARG A 7 -46.72 34.98 45.77
CA ARG A 7 -47.87 34.20 45.22
C ARG A 7 -49.28 34.80 45.39
N TYR A 8 -50.29 34.57 44.55
CA TYR A 8 -50.52 34.02 43.19
C TYR A 8 -52.05 34.07 43.02
N ARG A 9 -52.58 34.37 41.82
CA ARG A 9 -53.92 34.05 41.26
C ARG A 9 -54.24 35.09 40.17
N SER A 10 -54.94 34.86 39.07
CA SER A 10 -55.43 33.71 38.29
C SER A 10 -56.32 34.33 37.22
N SER A 11 -56.21 33.93 35.94
CA SER A 11 -57.34 33.74 34.99
C SER A 11 -56.85 33.62 33.53
N GLU A 12 -56.74 32.37 33.05
CA GLU A 12 -57.42 31.74 31.90
C GLU A 12 -57.73 32.50 30.57
N PRO A 13 -57.98 31.77 29.45
CA PRO A 13 -57.16 31.87 28.24
C PRO A 13 -57.93 32.31 26.98
N ALA A 14 -57.21 32.70 25.93
CA ALA A 14 -57.72 32.84 24.56
C ALA A 14 -56.58 32.46 23.59
N ALA A 15 -56.65 31.30 22.94
CA ALA A 15 -57.29 31.08 21.64
C ALA A 15 -56.56 31.83 20.50
N SER A 16 -55.68 31.11 19.81
CA SER A 16 -55.10 31.54 18.53
C SER A 16 -55.46 30.51 17.46
N ALA A 17 -56.35 30.92 16.55
CA ALA A 17 -56.62 30.26 15.27
C ALA A 17 -55.71 30.94 14.21
N GLU A 18 -54.80 30.22 13.57
CA GLU A 18 -54.97 29.36 12.40
C GLU A 18 -54.96 30.17 11.07
N ALA A 19 -53.81 30.14 10.41
CA ALA A 19 -53.67 30.35 8.97
C ALA A 19 -52.61 29.35 8.46
N ALA A 20 -53.05 28.45 7.59
CA ALA A 20 -52.34 27.26 7.14
C ALA A 20 -51.10 27.56 6.28
N ALA A 21 -50.03 26.78 6.50
CA ALA A 21 -48.92 26.58 5.58
C ALA A 21 -48.57 25.07 5.55
N PRO A 22 -48.12 24.52 4.42
CA PRO A 22 -48.33 23.13 4.06
C PRO A 22 -47.38 22.15 4.76
N SER A 23 -47.89 20.94 4.99
CA SER A 23 -47.12 19.79 5.44
C SER A 23 -46.09 19.38 4.38
N THR A 24 -44.81 19.43 4.72
CA THR A 24 -43.75 18.75 3.98
C THR A 24 -43.05 17.79 4.91
N SER A 25 -43.14 16.49 4.58
CA SER A 25 -42.34 15.43 5.18
C SER A 25 -40.84 15.76 5.11
N PRO A 26 -39.99 15.29 6.03
CA PRO A 26 -38.55 15.45 5.89
C PRO A 26 -38.10 14.60 4.70
N GLY A 27 -37.72 15.28 3.61
CA GLY A 27 -37.13 14.65 2.43
C GLY A 27 -35.79 14.03 2.78
N THR A 28 -35.61 12.79 2.35
CA THR A 28 -34.34 12.07 2.28
C THR A 28 -33.23 12.99 1.73
N PRO A 29 -32.03 13.06 2.34
CA PRO A 29 -30.95 13.85 1.79
C PRO A 29 -30.60 13.38 0.36
N PRO A 30 -30.21 14.28 -0.55
CA PRO A 30 -29.96 13.93 -1.93
C PRO A 30 -28.82 12.90 -2.01
N ALA A 31 -29.09 11.80 -2.72
CA ALA A 31 -28.09 10.84 -3.10
C ALA A 31 -26.98 11.55 -3.88
N HIS A 32 -25.74 11.39 -3.45
CA HIS A 32 -24.57 11.83 -4.21
C HIS A 32 -24.65 11.26 -5.63
N PRO A 33 -24.41 12.08 -6.68
CA PRO A 33 -24.37 11.56 -8.02
C PRO A 33 -23.22 10.53 -8.12
N PRO A 34 -23.37 9.46 -8.91
CA PRO A 34 -22.28 8.52 -9.13
C PRO A 34 -21.14 9.31 -9.78
N VAL A 35 -19.98 9.32 -9.12
CA VAL A 35 -18.75 9.83 -9.72
C VAL A 35 -18.49 8.95 -10.94
N ALA A 36 -18.72 9.51 -12.13
CA ALA A 36 -18.38 8.84 -13.38
C ALA A 36 -16.89 8.52 -13.32
N ALA A 37 -16.56 7.23 -13.31
CA ALA A 37 -15.20 6.75 -13.41
C ALA A 37 -14.64 7.20 -14.76
N LEU A 38 -13.91 8.31 -14.77
CA LEU A 38 -13.05 8.67 -15.88
C LEU A 38 -11.90 7.67 -15.86
N SER A 39 -11.95 6.71 -16.79
CA SER A 39 -10.91 5.71 -17.00
C SER A 39 -9.61 6.38 -17.43
N ALA A 40 -8.77 6.72 -16.45
CA ALA A 40 -7.34 6.73 -16.67
C ALA A 40 -6.89 5.28 -16.94
N PRO A 41 -5.84 5.04 -17.75
CA PRO A 41 -5.22 3.72 -17.80
C PRO A 41 -4.71 3.41 -16.39
N GLU A 42 -5.38 2.49 -15.71
CA GLU A 42 -4.95 2.00 -14.40
C GLU A 42 -3.57 1.36 -14.58
N PRO A 43 -2.58 1.68 -13.72
CA PRO A 43 -1.28 1.05 -13.81
C PRO A 43 -1.46 -0.45 -13.66
N GLU A 44 -0.96 -1.20 -14.63
CA GLU A 44 -0.93 -2.67 -14.57
C GLU A 44 -0.20 -3.05 -13.28
N ALA A 45 -0.96 -3.53 -12.29
CA ALA A 45 -0.39 -3.97 -11.03
C ALA A 45 0.73 -4.97 -11.34
N PRO A 46 1.92 -4.83 -10.73
CA PRO A 46 3.05 -5.67 -11.09
C PRO A 46 2.61 -7.12 -11.04
N ALA A 47 2.75 -7.82 -12.15
CA ALA A 47 2.57 -9.26 -12.19
C ALA A 47 3.44 -9.84 -11.09
N ALA A 48 2.82 -10.54 -10.14
CA ALA A 48 3.52 -11.19 -9.06
C ALA A 48 4.61 -12.07 -9.69
N GLU A 49 5.89 -11.77 -9.47
CA GLU A 49 6.99 -12.49 -10.10
C GLU A 49 6.82 -14.00 -9.86
N PRO A 50 7.08 -14.86 -10.87
CA PRO A 50 7.05 -16.30 -10.65
C PRO A 50 7.98 -16.62 -9.46
N ALA A 51 7.47 -17.39 -8.50
CA ALA A 51 8.29 -17.85 -7.39
C ALA A 51 9.55 -18.53 -7.97
N PRO A 52 10.74 -18.39 -7.34
CA PRO A 52 11.97 -18.96 -7.85
C PRO A 52 11.75 -20.44 -8.20
N GLU A 53 12.12 -20.84 -9.41
CA GLU A 53 12.08 -22.25 -9.82
C GLU A 53 13.06 -23.01 -8.92
N PRO A 54 12.59 -23.92 -8.06
CA PRO A 54 13.49 -24.70 -7.26
C PRO A 54 14.19 -25.67 -8.20
N ALA A 55 15.53 -25.60 -8.25
CA ALA A 55 16.35 -26.74 -8.65
C ALA A 55 15.80 -27.99 -7.94
N ALA A 56 15.76 -29.14 -8.63
CA ALA A 56 15.09 -30.36 -8.20
C ALA A 56 15.49 -30.80 -6.78
N ASP A 57 14.81 -30.23 -5.79
CA ASP A 57 14.94 -30.47 -4.37
C ASP A 57 13.86 -31.48 -3.99
N GLY A 58 14.27 -32.64 -3.50
CA GLY A 58 13.36 -33.71 -3.09
C GLY A 58 12.40 -33.31 -1.97
N LEU A 59 12.68 -32.21 -1.26
CA LEU A 59 11.80 -31.65 -0.22
C LEU A 59 10.73 -30.70 -0.78
N PHE A 60 10.88 -30.22 -2.02
CA PHE A 60 9.96 -29.22 -2.57
C PHE A 60 8.59 -29.81 -2.91
N ASN A 61 7.56 -29.37 -2.19
CA ASN A 61 6.19 -29.78 -2.47
C ASN A 61 5.57 -28.93 -3.60
N LEU A 62 5.66 -29.46 -4.83
CA LEU A 62 5.10 -28.81 -6.01
C LEU A 62 3.59 -28.56 -5.93
N SER A 63 2.84 -29.42 -5.25
CA SER A 63 1.38 -29.25 -5.11
C SER A 63 1.04 -28.05 -4.23
N LEU A 64 1.78 -27.86 -3.14
CA LEU A 64 1.65 -26.68 -2.27
C LEU A 64 2.01 -25.40 -3.05
N ALA A 65 3.14 -25.41 -3.75
CA ALA A 65 3.59 -24.27 -4.55
C ALA A 65 2.54 -23.84 -5.59
N LYS A 66 1.93 -24.80 -6.28
CA LYS A 66 0.84 -24.55 -7.23
C LYS A 66 -0.42 -24.01 -6.57
N GLY A 67 -0.75 -24.45 -5.36
CA GLY A 67 -1.85 -23.87 -4.57
C GLY A 67 -1.61 -22.38 -4.31
N LEU A 68 -0.41 -22.01 -3.86
CA LEU A 68 -0.04 -20.62 -3.63
C LEU A 68 -0.01 -19.80 -4.93
N GLN A 69 0.48 -20.37 -6.04
CA GLN A 69 0.45 -19.70 -7.35
C GLN A 69 -0.98 -19.38 -7.81
N VAL A 70 -1.95 -20.27 -7.57
CA VAL A 70 -3.37 -19.97 -7.87
C VAL A 70 -3.88 -18.78 -7.05
N LEU A 71 -3.54 -18.68 -5.77
CA LEU A 71 -3.93 -17.53 -4.95
C LEU A 71 -3.28 -16.22 -5.44
N ARG A 72 -2.01 -16.26 -5.84
CA ARG A 72 -1.26 -15.11 -6.37
C ARG A 72 -1.73 -14.64 -7.75
N ALA A 73 -2.44 -15.48 -8.50
CA ALA A 73 -2.94 -15.14 -9.83
C ALA A 73 -4.06 -14.09 -9.81
N PHE A 74 -4.77 -13.94 -8.67
CA PHE A 74 -5.80 -12.92 -8.51
C PHE A 74 -5.17 -11.58 -8.10
N ASN A 75 -5.66 -10.49 -8.68
CA ASN A 75 -5.24 -9.13 -8.35
C ASN A 75 -6.37 -8.12 -8.63
N ALA A 76 -6.08 -6.82 -8.48
CA ALA A 76 -7.07 -5.76 -8.65
C ALA A 76 -7.70 -5.73 -10.06
N ALA A 77 -6.93 -6.09 -11.11
CA ALA A 77 -7.41 -6.19 -12.49
C ALA A 77 -8.12 -7.53 -12.76
N HIS A 78 -7.71 -8.60 -12.07
CA HIS A 78 -8.22 -9.96 -12.25
C HIS A 78 -8.94 -10.46 -10.98
N ARG A 79 -9.93 -9.70 -10.50
CA ARG A 79 -10.66 -10.04 -9.26
C ARG A 79 -11.51 -11.29 -9.36
N SER A 80 -11.93 -11.64 -10.58
CA SER A 80 -12.66 -12.87 -10.86
C SER A 80 -12.15 -13.51 -12.14
N MET A 81 -11.99 -14.84 -12.12
CA MET A 81 -11.36 -15.57 -13.23
C MET A 81 -12.10 -16.87 -13.57
N THR A 82 -12.06 -17.30 -14.82
CA THR A 82 -12.39 -18.69 -15.20
C THR A 82 -11.24 -19.62 -14.87
N LEU A 83 -11.48 -20.93 -14.88
CA LEU A 83 -10.39 -21.91 -14.68
C LEU A 83 -9.28 -21.79 -15.73
N ALA A 84 -9.62 -21.45 -16.97
CA ALA A 84 -8.65 -21.31 -18.05
C ALA A 84 -7.75 -20.08 -17.83
N GLU A 85 -8.36 -18.96 -17.42
CA GLU A 85 -7.62 -17.74 -17.09
C GLU A 85 -6.71 -17.97 -15.86
N ILE A 86 -7.18 -18.69 -14.82
CA ILE A 86 -6.33 -19.06 -13.68
C ILE A 86 -5.15 -19.90 -14.13
N ALA A 87 -5.38 -20.91 -14.98
CA ALA A 87 -4.33 -21.77 -15.49
C ALA A 87 -3.27 -20.97 -16.26
N GLN A 88 -3.70 -20.03 -17.11
CA GLN A 88 -2.83 -19.15 -17.87
C GLN A 88 -2.04 -18.21 -16.95
N ALA A 89 -2.71 -17.49 -16.04
CA ALA A 89 -2.08 -16.52 -15.16
C ALA A 89 -1.11 -17.17 -14.16
N ALA A 90 -1.41 -18.38 -13.70
CA ALA A 90 -0.55 -19.14 -12.81
C ALA A 90 0.49 -20.01 -13.54
N GLY A 91 0.59 -19.93 -14.87
CA GLY A 91 1.60 -20.66 -15.65
C GLY A 91 1.50 -22.18 -15.55
N MET A 92 0.28 -22.74 -15.45
CA MET A 92 0.07 -24.18 -15.21
C MET A 92 -0.95 -24.80 -16.16
N THR A 93 -0.94 -26.14 -16.27
CA THR A 93 -1.93 -26.85 -17.08
C THR A 93 -3.32 -26.76 -16.45
N LYS A 94 -4.38 -26.82 -17.29
CA LYS A 94 -5.77 -26.78 -16.84
C LYS A 94 -6.11 -27.85 -15.79
N ALA A 95 -5.60 -29.07 -15.95
CA ALA A 95 -5.80 -30.16 -14.99
C ALA A 95 -5.10 -29.87 -13.64
N SER A 96 -3.92 -29.24 -13.68
CA SER A 96 -3.22 -28.82 -12.46
C SER A 96 -3.98 -27.71 -11.74
N ALA A 97 -4.42 -26.68 -12.47
CA ALA A 97 -5.24 -25.60 -11.93
C ALA A 97 -6.54 -26.12 -11.32
N GLN A 98 -7.21 -27.09 -11.98
CA GLN A 98 -8.45 -27.68 -11.49
C GLN A 98 -8.28 -28.30 -10.11
N ARG A 99 -7.22 -29.09 -9.91
CA ARG A 99 -6.94 -29.73 -8.61
C ARG A 99 -6.62 -28.70 -7.54
N SER A 100 -5.77 -27.71 -7.84
CA SER A 100 -5.43 -26.63 -6.90
C SER A 100 -6.65 -25.80 -6.51
N VAL A 101 -7.45 -25.35 -7.49
CA VAL A 101 -8.67 -24.57 -7.26
C VAL A 101 -9.69 -25.37 -6.46
N HIS A 102 -9.86 -26.67 -6.76
CA HIS A 102 -10.77 -27.53 -5.99
C HIS A 102 -10.39 -27.60 -4.51
N THR A 103 -9.11 -27.84 -4.20
CA THR A 103 -8.61 -27.86 -2.82
C THR A 103 -8.80 -26.51 -2.14
N LEU A 104 -8.41 -25.41 -2.79
CA LEU A 104 -8.58 -24.06 -2.24
C LEU A 104 -10.05 -23.69 -2.02
N GLN A 105 -10.95 -24.18 -2.86
CA GLN A 105 -12.40 -24.00 -2.69
C GLN A 105 -12.91 -24.82 -1.50
N ALA A 106 -12.47 -26.07 -1.34
CA ALA A 106 -12.82 -26.90 -0.18
C ALA A 106 -12.31 -26.31 1.14
N LEU A 107 -11.15 -25.65 1.12
CA LEU A 107 -10.58 -24.93 2.26
C LEU A 107 -11.21 -23.54 2.50
N GLY A 108 -12.08 -23.06 1.59
CA GLY A 108 -12.76 -21.77 1.72
C GLY A 108 -11.91 -20.54 1.36
N TYR A 109 -10.77 -20.72 0.67
CA TYR A 109 -9.97 -19.60 0.16
C TYR A 109 -10.49 -19.05 -1.17
N ILE A 110 -11.11 -19.92 -1.99
CA ILE A 110 -11.70 -19.55 -3.28
C ILE A 110 -13.19 -19.91 -3.27
N GLY A 111 -14.01 -19.09 -3.91
CA GLY A 111 -15.42 -19.34 -4.12
C GLY A 111 -15.84 -19.10 -5.56
N LYS A 112 -17.13 -19.24 -5.83
CA LYS A 112 -17.73 -18.81 -7.11
C LYS A 112 -18.58 -17.58 -6.88
N HIS A 113 -18.42 -16.60 -7.75
CA HIS A 113 -19.30 -15.45 -7.79
C HIS A 113 -20.76 -15.89 -8.03
N PRO A 114 -21.75 -15.38 -7.28
CA PRO A 114 -23.13 -15.85 -7.36
C PRO A 114 -23.75 -15.77 -8.76
N SER A 115 -23.53 -14.66 -9.48
CA SER A 115 -24.09 -14.45 -10.83
C SER A 115 -23.22 -15.03 -11.95
N THR A 116 -21.93 -14.66 -12.02
CA THR A 116 -21.06 -15.00 -13.15
C THR A 116 -20.46 -16.40 -13.08
N ARG A 117 -20.55 -17.07 -11.92
CA ARG A 117 -19.93 -18.39 -11.65
C ARG A 117 -18.41 -18.43 -11.82
N ARG A 118 -17.76 -17.28 -12.03
CA ARG A 118 -16.31 -17.11 -12.06
C ARG A 118 -15.74 -17.31 -10.66
N PHE A 119 -14.51 -17.79 -10.59
CA PHE A 119 -13.81 -17.96 -9.31
C PHE A 119 -13.40 -16.61 -8.75
N VAL A 120 -13.46 -16.47 -7.42
CA VAL A 120 -13.08 -15.27 -6.67
C VAL A 120 -12.35 -15.68 -5.39
N LEU A 121 -11.46 -14.82 -4.89
CA LEU A 121 -10.92 -14.98 -3.54
C LEU A 121 -12.02 -14.74 -2.49
N LEU A 122 -11.98 -15.51 -1.41
CA LEU A 122 -12.86 -15.35 -0.25
C LEU A 122 -12.10 -14.68 0.91
N PRO A 123 -12.82 -14.09 1.89
CA PRO A 123 -12.20 -13.36 3.01
C PRO A 123 -11.16 -14.16 3.80
N ARG A 124 -11.25 -15.50 3.82
CA ARG A 124 -10.29 -16.39 4.50
C ARG A 124 -8.85 -16.16 4.04
N VAL A 125 -8.64 -15.67 2.81
CA VAL A 125 -7.30 -15.35 2.29
C VAL A 125 -6.59 -14.28 3.13
N VAL A 126 -7.34 -13.39 3.79
CA VAL A 126 -6.79 -12.37 4.69
C VAL A 126 -6.02 -13.00 5.85
N GLU A 127 -6.50 -14.14 6.37
CA GLU A 127 -5.87 -14.85 7.49
C GLU A 127 -4.41 -15.27 7.18
N LEU A 128 -4.08 -15.50 5.90
CA LEU A 128 -2.74 -15.92 5.50
C LEU A 128 -1.67 -14.86 5.75
N GLY A 129 -2.03 -13.57 5.63
CA GLY A 129 -1.11 -12.45 5.86
C GLY A 129 -1.36 -11.72 7.18
N PHE A 130 -2.55 -11.87 7.77
CA PHE A 130 -2.96 -11.08 8.94
C PHE A 130 -2.00 -11.25 10.12
N ASN A 131 -1.63 -12.48 10.48
CA ASN A 131 -0.74 -12.72 11.62
C ASN A 131 0.65 -12.10 11.44
N TYR A 132 1.15 -12.03 10.21
CA TYR A 132 2.42 -11.34 9.93
C TYR A 132 2.29 -9.84 10.17
N LEU A 133 1.17 -9.22 9.75
CA LEU A 133 0.94 -7.79 9.93
C LEU A 133 0.63 -7.42 11.39
N ASP A 134 -0.21 -8.21 12.07
CA ASP A 134 -0.65 -7.97 13.44
C ASP A 134 0.50 -8.07 14.45
N ALA A 135 1.39 -9.04 14.27
CA ALA A 135 2.56 -9.22 15.12
C ALA A 135 3.76 -8.34 14.72
N HIS A 136 3.64 -7.50 13.69
CA HIS A 136 4.79 -6.80 13.12
C HIS A 136 5.24 -5.61 13.98
N PRO A 137 6.44 -5.64 14.60
CA PRO A 137 6.87 -4.56 15.50
C PRO A 137 6.95 -3.20 14.81
N MET A 138 7.40 -3.21 13.55
CA MET A 138 7.55 -1.99 12.75
C MET A 138 6.22 -1.34 12.37
N ILE A 139 5.16 -2.12 12.14
CA ILE A 139 3.83 -1.57 11.83
C ILE A 139 3.26 -0.89 13.07
N SER A 140 3.34 -1.56 14.22
CA SER A 140 2.88 -1.02 15.50
C SER A 140 3.61 0.28 15.87
N ALA A 141 4.95 0.30 15.71
CA ALA A 141 5.76 1.49 15.96
C ALA A 141 5.47 2.64 14.99
N ALA A 142 5.21 2.36 13.72
CA ALA A 142 5.08 3.38 12.68
C ALA A 142 3.72 4.06 12.63
N HIS A 143 2.65 3.43 13.12
CA HIS A 143 1.26 3.89 12.88
C HIS A 143 1.04 5.38 13.19
N THR A 144 1.40 5.83 14.39
CA THR A 144 1.22 7.24 14.81
C THR A 144 2.09 8.20 14.01
N TYR A 145 3.33 7.80 13.69
CA TYR A 145 4.27 8.64 12.96
C TYR A 145 3.91 8.77 11.49
N LEU A 146 3.41 7.71 10.86
CA LEU A 146 2.87 7.77 9.50
C LEU A 146 1.67 8.72 9.42
N ALA A 147 0.76 8.67 10.40
CA ALA A 147 -0.39 9.56 10.44
C ALA A 147 0.03 11.04 10.61
N GLN A 148 1.03 11.30 11.45
CA GLN A 148 1.59 12.64 11.60
C GLN A 148 2.29 13.10 10.32
N LEU A 149 3.13 12.25 9.72
CA LEU A 149 3.87 12.54 8.50
C LEU A 149 2.91 12.87 7.35
N ALA A 150 1.88 12.04 7.13
CA ALA A 150 0.86 12.28 6.10
C ALA A 150 0.10 13.59 6.32
N ARG A 151 -0.23 13.91 7.59
CA ARG A 151 -0.90 15.17 7.93
C ARG A 151 0.00 16.39 7.69
N GLN A 152 1.28 16.29 8.01
CA GLN A 152 2.24 17.40 7.86
C GLN A 152 2.64 17.62 6.41
N SER A 153 2.82 16.55 5.63
CA SER A 153 3.19 16.63 4.22
C SER A 153 1.99 16.90 3.30
N GLY A 154 0.79 16.49 3.72
CA GLY A 154 -0.39 16.43 2.85
C GLY A 154 -0.32 15.31 1.81
N GLU A 155 0.63 14.37 1.93
CA GLU A 155 0.93 13.32 0.95
C GLU A 155 0.79 11.93 1.59
N THR A 156 0.64 10.90 0.75
CA THR A 156 0.57 9.51 1.24
C THR A 156 1.89 9.11 1.89
N ALA A 157 1.83 8.63 3.13
CA ALA A 157 2.98 8.15 3.88
C ALA A 157 2.92 6.63 4.05
N THR A 158 4.01 5.95 3.72
CA THR A 158 4.04 4.48 3.63
C THR A 158 5.28 3.91 4.30
N LEU A 159 5.09 2.82 5.04
CA LEU A 159 6.13 1.95 5.58
C LEU A 159 6.33 0.75 4.68
N SER A 160 7.59 0.38 4.46
CA SER A 160 7.97 -0.76 3.63
C SER A 160 9.13 -1.57 4.22
N GLU A 161 9.19 -2.86 3.88
CA GLU A 161 10.22 -3.81 4.29
C GLU A 161 10.81 -4.53 3.08
N PRO A 162 12.12 -4.84 3.06
CA PRO A 162 12.74 -5.67 2.02
C PRO A 162 12.16 -7.10 1.97
N ALA A 163 11.90 -7.59 0.77
CA ALA A 163 11.62 -9.00 0.47
C ALA A 163 12.38 -9.41 -0.79
N GLY A 164 13.56 -10.01 -0.61
CA GLY A 164 14.45 -10.38 -1.71
C GLY A 164 14.88 -9.15 -2.53
N THR A 165 14.51 -9.11 -3.81
CA THR A 165 14.84 -8.02 -4.76
C THR A 165 13.78 -6.90 -4.80
N HIS A 166 12.84 -6.91 -3.84
CA HIS A 166 11.71 -5.99 -3.76
C HIS A 166 11.59 -5.36 -2.37
N MET A 167 10.82 -4.27 -2.30
CA MET A 167 10.21 -3.78 -1.06
C MET A 167 8.72 -4.14 -1.07
N VAL A 168 8.18 -4.49 0.09
CA VAL A 168 6.74 -4.73 0.30
C VAL A 168 6.17 -3.61 1.16
N TYR A 169 5.03 -3.05 0.75
CA TYR A 169 4.36 -2.02 1.56
C TYR A 169 3.57 -2.68 2.68
N LEU A 170 3.88 -2.33 3.93
CA LEU A 170 3.32 -2.96 5.12
C LEU A 170 2.20 -2.13 5.75
N ALA A 171 2.32 -0.81 5.73
CA ALA A 171 1.34 0.11 6.26
C ALA A 171 1.37 1.43 5.48
N GLN A 172 0.23 2.10 5.35
CA GLN A 172 0.16 3.42 4.73
C GLN A 172 -0.96 4.26 5.29
N VAL A 173 -0.77 5.58 5.28
CA VAL A 173 -1.81 6.58 5.52
C VAL A 173 -1.98 7.39 4.25
N LEU A 174 -3.14 7.24 3.62
CA LEU A 174 -3.46 7.89 2.35
C LEU A 174 -3.70 9.39 2.54
N THR A 175 -3.27 10.18 1.57
CA THR A 175 -3.68 11.59 1.47
C THR A 175 -5.18 11.70 1.16
N THR A 176 -5.78 12.84 1.53
CA THR A 176 -7.14 13.21 1.09
C THR A 176 -7.15 13.85 -0.31
N GLN A 177 -5.99 14.11 -0.88
CA GLN A 177 -5.85 14.68 -2.22
C GLN A 177 -5.92 13.60 -3.31
N HIS A 178 -6.05 14.03 -4.57
CA HIS A 178 -6.01 13.10 -5.71
C HIS A 178 -4.66 12.39 -5.80
N ILE A 179 -4.70 11.07 -5.98
CA ILE A 179 -3.54 10.18 -6.11
C ILE A 179 -3.55 9.59 -7.52
N PRO A 180 -2.61 9.97 -8.41
CA PRO A 180 -2.58 9.43 -9.77
C PRO A 180 -2.16 7.97 -9.83
N VAL A 181 -1.34 7.52 -8.88
CA VAL A 181 -0.81 6.15 -8.79
C VAL A 181 -1.09 5.60 -7.39
N LEU A 182 -2.03 4.67 -7.27
CA LEU A 182 -2.37 4.04 -6.00
C LEU A 182 -1.68 2.69 -5.87
N THR A 183 -0.82 2.57 -4.85
CA THR A 183 -0.07 1.36 -4.52
C THR A 183 -0.47 0.86 -3.13
N PRO A 184 -1.44 -0.08 -3.02
CA PRO A 184 -1.96 -0.52 -1.72
C PRO A 184 -0.94 -1.32 -0.90
N VAL A 185 -1.20 -1.47 0.41
CA VAL A 185 -0.49 -2.43 1.28
C VAL A 185 -0.46 -3.82 0.65
N GLY A 186 0.69 -4.49 0.75
CA GLY A 186 1.00 -5.77 0.09
C GLY A 186 1.60 -5.62 -1.31
N THR A 187 1.59 -4.42 -1.91
CA THR A 187 2.26 -4.16 -3.19
C THR A 187 3.76 -4.38 -3.04
N GLN A 188 4.34 -5.05 -4.05
CA GLN A 188 5.78 -5.23 -4.18
C GLN A 188 6.32 -4.27 -5.22
N VAL A 189 7.36 -3.52 -4.86
CA VAL A 189 8.07 -2.61 -5.77
C VAL A 189 9.54 -3.00 -5.85
N PRO A 190 10.18 -2.95 -7.03
CA PRO A 190 11.57 -3.39 -7.15
C PRO A 190 12.52 -2.44 -6.42
N LEU A 191 13.62 -2.99 -5.90
CA LEU A 191 14.62 -2.19 -5.18
C LEU A 191 15.26 -1.09 -6.04
N TYR A 192 15.49 -1.38 -7.33
CA TYR A 192 16.27 -0.53 -8.22
C TYR A 192 15.56 0.76 -8.67
N ALA A 193 14.22 0.74 -8.74
CA ALA A 193 13.39 1.82 -9.30
C ALA A 193 12.45 2.49 -8.28
N SER A 194 12.60 2.18 -6.99
CA SER A 194 11.81 2.78 -5.92
C SER A 194 12.67 3.59 -4.96
N SER A 195 12.15 4.72 -4.47
CA SER A 195 12.83 5.54 -3.45
C SER A 195 13.06 4.72 -2.17
N CYS A 196 12.06 3.98 -1.69
CA CYS A 196 12.17 3.10 -0.53
C CYS A 196 13.23 1.99 -0.71
N GLY A 197 13.31 1.36 -1.89
CA GLY A 197 14.32 0.36 -2.20
C GLY A 197 15.73 0.94 -2.21
N ARG A 198 15.91 2.13 -2.76
CA ARG A 198 17.20 2.84 -2.71
C ARG A 198 17.58 3.28 -1.31
N ALA A 199 16.62 3.77 -0.52
CA ALA A 199 16.87 4.10 0.88
C ALA A 199 17.39 2.88 1.64
N TYR A 200 16.74 1.72 1.48
CA TYR A 200 17.20 0.44 2.05
C TYR A 200 18.59 0.04 1.55
N LEU A 201 18.78 -0.05 0.23
CA LEU A 201 20.06 -0.46 -0.38
C LEU A 201 21.22 0.46 0.00
N SER A 202 20.97 1.76 0.16
CA SER A 202 22.00 2.74 0.52
C SER A 202 22.64 2.46 1.88
N GLN A 203 21.97 1.72 2.77
CA GLN A 203 22.47 1.41 4.10
C GLN A 203 23.11 0.01 4.20
N LEU A 204 23.10 -0.76 3.11
CA LEU A 204 23.81 -2.03 3.05
C LEU A 204 25.29 -1.83 2.68
N PRO A 205 26.17 -2.78 3.02
CA PRO A 205 27.49 -2.85 2.41
C PRO A 205 27.40 -2.82 0.88
N ALA A 206 28.29 -2.09 0.22
CA ALA A 206 28.23 -1.84 -1.22
C ALA A 206 28.18 -3.14 -2.05
N GLU A 207 28.94 -4.17 -1.64
CA GLU A 207 28.95 -5.48 -2.26
C GLU A 207 27.60 -6.20 -2.11
N ALA A 208 26.95 -6.09 -0.95
CA ALA A 208 25.65 -6.69 -0.70
C ALA A 208 24.54 -6.01 -1.51
N ALA A 209 24.55 -4.66 -1.57
CA ALA A 209 23.63 -3.91 -2.41
C ALA A 209 23.80 -4.26 -3.90
N ARG A 210 25.05 -4.34 -4.37
CA ARG A 210 25.36 -4.73 -5.75
C ARG A 210 24.88 -6.15 -6.05
N ALA A 211 25.11 -7.09 -5.14
CA ALA A 211 24.66 -8.48 -5.29
C ALA A 211 23.14 -8.57 -5.39
N LEU A 212 22.38 -7.85 -4.55
CA LEU A 212 20.91 -7.81 -4.65
C LEU A 212 20.42 -7.25 -5.99
N LEU A 213 21.05 -6.18 -6.48
CA LEU A 213 20.70 -5.60 -7.78
C LEU A 213 21.00 -6.56 -8.95
N GLN A 214 22.00 -7.42 -8.81
CA GLN A 214 22.36 -8.42 -9.82
C GLN A 214 21.48 -9.68 -9.82
N GLN A 215 20.68 -9.90 -8.77
CA GLN A 215 19.82 -11.09 -8.64
C GLN A 215 18.55 -11.02 -9.51
N ALA A 216 18.15 -9.84 -9.98
CA ALA A 216 16.93 -9.67 -10.76
C ALA A 216 17.17 -8.77 -11.99
N PRO A 217 16.40 -8.97 -13.08
CA PRO A 217 16.45 -8.07 -14.23
C PRO A 217 15.96 -6.67 -13.84
N MET A 218 16.54 -5.65 -14.48
CA MET A 218 16.18 -4.24 -14.30
C MET A 218 15.55 -3.66 -15.58
N PRO A 219 14.34 -4.10 -15.97
CA PRO A 219 13.70 -3.62 -17.19
C PRO A 219 13.38 -2.12 -17.08
N ALA A 220 13.47 -1.42 -18.21
CA ALA A 220 12.95 -0.06 -18.31
C ALA A 220 11.43 -0.09 -18.14
N ARG A 221 10.90 0.49 -17.07
CA ARG A 221 9.46 0.61 -16.81
C ARG A 221 8.92 1.91 -17.41
N THR A 222 9.76 2.93 -17.42
CA THR A 222 9.55 4.23 -18.04
C THR A 222 10.86 4.68 -18.70
N ARG A 223 10.86 5.87 -19.30
CA ARG A 223 12.08 6.49 -19.84
C ARG A 223 13.05 6.98 -18.75
N ALA A 224 12.56 7.17 -17.53
CA ALA A 224 13.35 7.65 -16.40
C ALA A 224 14.01 6.51 -15.62
N THR A 225 13.56 5.27 -15.81
CA THR A 225 14.06 4.12 -15.06
C THR A 225 15.57 3.92 -15.23
N LEU A 226 16.31 3.85 -14.12
CA LEU A 226 17.70 3.40 -14.16
C LEU A 226 17.78 1.88 -14.43
N THR A 227 18.46 1.49 -15.50
CA THR A 227 18.50 0.09 -15.99
C THR A 227 19.85 -0.60 -15.82
N THR A 228 20.84 0.06 -15.20
CA THR A 228 22.15 -0.55 -14.90
C THR A 228 22.46 -0.48 -13.42
N VAL A 229 23.13 -1.54 -12.92
CA VAL A 229 23.57 -1.64 -11.53
C VAL A 229 24.43 -0.43 -11.15
N ASP A 230 25.38 -0.04 -12.01
CA ASP A 230 26.28 1.08 -11.73
C ASP A 230 25.54 2.43 -11.62
N ALA A 231 24.51 2.66 -12.43
CA ALA A 231 23.70 3.88 -12.33
C ALA A 231 22.93 3.93 -11.00
N VAL A 232 22.38 2.80 -10.55
CA VAL A 232 21.70 2.72 -9.25
C VAL A 232 22.70 2.90 -8.12
N MET A 233 23.85 2.22 -8.16
CA MET A 233 24.91 2.35 -7.14
C MET A 233 25.40 3.80 -7.00
N ALA A 234 25.50 4.55 -8.11
CA ALA A 234 25.83 5.98 -8.06
C ALA A 234 24.78 6.80 -7.31
N GLN A 235 23.49 6.50 -7.48
CA GLN A 235 22.42 7.12 -6.69
C GLN A 235 22.50 6.73 -5.21
N LEU A 236 22.80 5.46 -4.90
CA LEU A 236 22.93 5.00 -3.50
C LEU A 236 24.03 5.76 -2.74
N ALA A 237 25.15 6.06 -3.39
CA ALA A 237 26.23 6.85 -2.80
C ALA A 237 25.76 8.27 -2.43
N GLN A 238 24.89 8.89 -3.25
CA GLN A 238 24.27 10.16 -2.92
C GLN A 238 23.33 10.03 -1.72
N CYS A 239 22.52 8.97 -1.69
CA CYS A 239 21.57 8.70 -0.61
C CYS A 239 22.25 8.55 0.75
N GLN A 240 23.44 7.94 0.79
CA GLN A 240 24.25 7.83 2.02
C GLN A 240 24.66 9.21 2.57
N GLN A 241 24.96 10.17 1.70
CA GLN A 241 25.39 11.51 2.10
C GLN A 241 24.20 12.37 2.56
N THR A 242 23.06 12.25 1.88
CA THR A 242 21.87 13.08 2.15
C THR A 242 20.98 12.51 3.25
N GLY A 243 21.06 11.20 3.51
CA GLY A 243 20.21 10.49 4.47
C GLY A 243 18.82 10.14 3.95
N TYR A 244 18.55 10.35 2.66
CA TYR A 244 17.30 10.02 1.99
C TYR A 244 17.54 9.67 0.51
N ALA A 245 16.62 8.90 -0.06
CA ALA A 245 16.61 8.51 -1.46
C ALA A 245 15.39 9.06 -2.18
N THR A 246 15.52 9.22 -3.51
CA THR A 246 14.45 9.68 -4.37
C THR A 246 14.25 8.76 -5.58
N ASN A 247 13.05 8.82 -6.15
CA ASN A 247 12.76 8.38 -7.52
C ASN A 247 11.83 9.41 -8.18
N CYS A 248 11.90 9.52 -9.50
CA CYS A 248 11.03 10.42 -10.28
C CYS A 248 10.57 9.69 -11.54
N GLU A 249 9.30 9.30 -11.55
CA GLU A 249 8.62 8.59 -12.63
C GLU A 249 9.33 7.32 -13.13
N GLU A 250 10.08 6.63 -12.26
CA GLU A 250 10.90 5.50 -12.67
C GLU A 250 10.15 4.16 -12.73
N LEU A 251 9.06 4.04 -11.98
CA LEU A 251 8.21 2.86 -11.97
C LEU A 251 6.85 3.15 -12.61
N PHE A 252 6.25 4.29 -12.27
CA PHE A 252 4.97 4.75 -12.79
C PHE A 252 5.09 6.22 -13.23
N LEU A 253 4.45 6.57 -14.34
CA LEU A 253 4.34 7.97 -14.75
C LEU A 253 3.44 8.73 -13.75
N GLY A 254 3.79 9.96 -13.44
CA GLY A 254 3.11 10.78 -12.44
C GLY A 254 3.58 10.58 -10.99
N ASP A 255 4.40 9.56 -10.73
CA ASP A 255 4.85 9.17 -9.40
C ASP A 255 6.23 9.76 -9.08
N MET A 256 6.39 10.35 -7.90
CA MET A 256 7.70 10.62 -7.31
C MET A 256 7.70 10.15 -5.87
N GLY A 257 8.88 9.83 -5.36
CA GLY A 257 9.03 9.31 -4.01
C GLY A 257 10.25 9.91 -3.31
N ILE A 258 10.10 10.13 -2.01
CA ILE A 258 11.18 10.54 -1.11
C ILE A 258 11.14 9.59 0.09
N ALA A 259 12.25 8.89 0.35
CA ALA A 259 12.31 7.84 1.34
C ALA A 259 13.52 7.94 2.25
N ALA A 260 13.38 7.53 3.51
CA ALA A 260 14.48 7.41 4.46
C ALA A 260 14.51 5.99 5.07
N PRO A 261 15.71 5.44 5.32
CA PRO A 261 15.86 4.10 5.88
C PRO A 261 15.42 4.04 7.35
N VAL A 262 14.85 2.89 7.73
CA VAL A 262 14.50 2.55 9.11
C VAL A 262 15.49 1.52 9.63
N PHE A 263 15.97 1.72 10.85
CA PHE A 263 16.94 0.85 11.51
C PHE A 263 16.36 0.22 12.76
N ASN A 264 16.79 -0.99 13.07
CA ASN A 264 16.53 -1.60 14.36
C ASN A 264 17.53 -1.11 15.43
N ALA A 265 17.37 -1.53 16.68
CA ALA A 265 18.26 -1.09 17.77
C ALA A 265 19.73 -1.53 17.62
N ARG A 266 20.05 -2.45 16.70
CA ARG A 266 21.43 -2.86 16.35
C ARG A 266 22.04 -2.00 15.25
N GLY A 267 21.31 -1.02 14.72
CA GLY A 267 21.74 -0.20 13.59
C GLY A 267 21.66 -0.94 12.24
N VAL A 268 20.95 -2.07 12.18
CA VAL A 268 20.69 -2.78 10.92
C VAL A 268 19.49 -2.15 10.24
N VAL A 269 19.61 -1.86 8.93
CA VAL A 269 18.49 -1.37 8.14
C VAL A 269 17.45 -2.48 7.96
N VAL A 270 16.20 -2.20 8.31
CA VAL A 270 15.10 -3.18 8.31
C VAL A 270 13.91 -2.74 7.46
N GLY A 271 13.93 -1.52 6.92
CA GLY A 271 12.85 -1.01 6.10
C GLY A 271 13.08 0.43 5.66
N ALA A 272 12.01 1.06 5.19
CA ALA A 272 12.01 2.47 4.83
C ALA A 272 10.63 3.10 5.04
N ILE A 273 10.62 4.37 5.44
CA ILE A 273 9.45 5.26 5.37
C ILE A 273 9.59 6.09 4.10
N HIS A 274 8.49 6.28 3.37
CA HIS A 274 8.49 7.17 2.21
C HIS A 274 7.19 7.97 2.08
N LEU A 275 7.31 9.10 1.38
CA LEU A 275 6.19 9.88 0.85
C LEU A 275 6.12 9.72 -0.66
N ALA A 276 4.90 9.78 -1.21
CA ALA A 276 4.63 9.72 -2.65
C ALA A 276 3.99 11.02 -3.20
N PRO A 277 4.74 12.14 -3.28
CA PRO A 277 4.27 13.38 -3.89
C PRO A 277 4.16 13.26 -5.42
N PRO A 278 3.01 13.53 -6.04
CA PRO A 278 2.86 13.38 -7.50
C PRO A 278 3.47 14.55 -8.27
N THR A 279 3.93 14.28 -9.50
CA THR A 279 4.51 15.31 -10.41
C THR A 279 3.51 16.41 -10.78
N SER A 280 2.20 16.16 -10.64
CA SER A 280 1.16 17.16 -10.87
C SER A 280 1.11 18.27 -9.82
N ARG A 281 1.68 18.04 -8.63
CA ARG A 281 1.71 19.02 -7.52
C ARG A 281 3.12 19.50 -7.19
N TRP A 282 4.12 18.66 -7.46
CA TRP A 282 5.48 18.88 -7.02
C TRP A 282 6.44 18.80 -8.19
N ASN A 283 7.46 19.66 -8.17
CA ASN A 283 8.73 19.33 -8.81
C ASN A 283 9.66 18.72 -7.75
N MET A 284 10.64 17.95 -8.21
CA MET A 284 11.52 17.18 -7.31
C MET A 284 12.34 18.08 -6.36
N ALA A 285 12.81 19.24 -6.82
CA ALA A 285 13.62 20.13 -5.98
C ALA A 285 12.82 20.68 -4.78
N ASP A 286 11.62 21.20 -5.04
CA ASP A 286 10.74 21.72 -3.99
C ASP A 286 10.27 20.59 -3.05
N ALA A 287 9.97 19.41 -3.59
CA ALA A 287 9.60 18.24 -2.80
C ALA A 287 10.74 17.82 -1.87
N GLN A 288 11.98 17.75 -2.36
CA GLN A 288 13.13 17.42 -1.53
C GLN A 288 13.32 18.44 -0.40
N GLN A 289 13.24 19.73 -0.71
CA GLN A 289 13.43 20.79 0.28
C GLN A 289 12.35 20.74 1.38
N ALA A 290 11.09 20.52 1.01
CA ALA A 290 9.97 20.53 1.95
C ALA A 290 9.77 19.22 2.71
N LEU A 291 9.95 18.07 2.03
CA LEU A 291 9.48 16.77 2.52
C LEU A 291 10.59 15.86 3.03
N ALA A 292 11.83 15.97 2.52
CA ALA A 292 12.92 15.09 2.96
C ALA A 292 13.21 15.19 4.47
N PRO A 293 13.23 16.40 5.10
CA PRO A 293 13.43 16.50 6.55
C PRO A 293 12.35 15.75 7.35
N LEU A 294 11.09 15.84 6.92
CA LEU A 294 9.95 15.19 7.59
C LEU A 294 10.06 13.66 7.50
N VAL A 295 10.44 13.13 6.34
CA VAL A 295 10.60 11.68 6.14
C VAL A 295 11.76 11.15 6.97
N ILE A 296 12.89 11.86 7.03
CA ILE A 296 14.04 11.48 7.87
C ILE A 296 13.66 11.48 9.35
N GLU A 297 12.97 12.52 9.81
CA GLU A 297 12.51 12.61 11.21
C GLU A 297 11.58 11.46 11.56
N CYS A 298 10.60 11.17 10.70
CA CYS A 298 9.69 10.04 10.87
C CYS A 298 10.44 8.70 10.93
N ALA A 299 11.35 8.45 10.00
CA ALA A 299 12.11 7.19 9.96
C ALA A 299 13.00 7.01 11.21
N ARG A 300 13.63 8.09 11.70
CA ARG A 300 14.40 8.07 12.95
C ARG A 300 13.52 7.78 14.16
N ALA A 301 12.37 8.43 14.25
CA ALA A 301 11.44 8.23 15.37
C ALA A 301 10.92 6.78 15.41
N VAL A 302 10.58 6.22 14.26
CA VAL A 302 10.22 4.78 14.16
C VAL A 302 11.39 3.90 14.56
N SER A 303 12.60 4.18 14.08
CA SER A 303 13.81 3.39 14.40
C SER A 303 14.10 3.32 15.90
N GLN A 304 13.83 4.40 16.64
CA GLN A 304 14.04 4.45 18.10
C GLN A 304 13.08 3.54 18.89
N LEU A 305 11.96 3.16 18.29
CA LEU A 305 10.95 2.29 18.91
C LEU A 305 11.13 0.82 18.55
N LEU A 306 12.02 0.50 17.59
CA LEU A 306 12.21 -0.87 17.16
C LEU A 306 13.13 -1.63 18.12
N PRO A 307 12.80 -2.90 18.43
CA PRO A 307 13.69 -3.76 19.20
C PRO A 307 14.96 -4.09 18.40
N ALA A 308 15.87 -4.82 19.04
CA ALA A 308 17.13 -5.27 18.42
C ALA A 308 16.95 -6.46 17.47
N ASP A 309 15.83 -7.16 17.55
CA ASP A 309 15.52 -8.42 16.87
C ASP A 309 14.49 -8.24 15.76
#